data_AF-A0A376MXD1-F1
#
_entry.id   AF-A0A376MXD1-F1
#
_cell.length_a   1.000
_cell.length_b   1.000
_cell.length_c   1.000
_cell.angle_alpha   90.00
_cell.angle_beta   90.00
_cell.angle_gamma   90.00
#
_symmetry.space_group_name_H-M   'P 1'
#
loop_
_entity.id
_entity.type
_entity.pdbx_description
1 polymer ?
#
loop_
_entity_poly.entity_id
_entity_poly.type
_entity_poly.pdbx_seq_one_letter_code
_entity_poly.pdbx_strand_id
1 'polypeptide(L)'
;MNLWLLFWPDVILDEYESDLSQDNLAEMIRRFDETGHSQIMVEPVADVTAYGVVDCKGVELAPGESVPMVGVVEKPKADVAPSNLAIVGRYVLSADIWPLLAKTPPELVMKFSSPTQLIC
;
A
#
# COMPACT_ATOMS: atom_id res chain seq x y z
N MET A 1 0.71 21.07 -1.20
CA MET A 1 0.00 19.78 -1.25
C MET A 1 0.03 19.21 0.15
N ASN A 2 -1.09 18.78 0.71
CA ASN A 2 -1.11 18.20 2.07
C ASN A 2 -1.04 16.68 1.94
N LEU A 3 0.10 16.11 2.34
CA LEU A 3 0.28 14.66 2.43
C LEU A 3 0.18 14.22 3.89
N TRP A 4 -0.27 12.99 4.10
CA TRP A 4 -0.34 12.38 5.42
C TRP A 4 0.42 11.07 5.42
N LEU A 5 1.28 10.90 6.42
CA LEU A 5 2.05 9.68 6.64
C LEU A 5 1.37 8.85 7.71
N LEU A 6 1.14 7.58 7.40
CA LEU A 6 0.68 6.59 8.36
C LEU A 6 1.70 5.45 8.39
N PHE A 7 2.13 5.08 9.58
CA PHE A 7 3.01 3.94 9.79
C PHE A 7 2.61 3.19 11.05
N TRP A 8 2.78 1.86 11.01
CA TRP A 8 2.60 1.01 12.17
C TRP A 8 3.92 0.90 12.96
N PRO A 9 3.96 1.27 14.26
CA PRO A 9 5.21 1.28 15.04
C PRO A 9 5.77 -0.11 15.33
N ASP A 10 4.94 -1.16 15.26
CA ASP A 10 5.32 -2.55 15.50
C ASP A 10 6.09 -3.18 14.31
N VAL A 11 6.15 -2.51 13.17
CA VAL A 11 6.94 -2.92 12.00
C VAL A 11 8.15 -2.00 11.91
N ILE A 12 9.35 -2.56 11.95
CA ILE A 12 10.62 -1.82 11.82
C ILE A 12 11.25 -2.20 10.48
N LEU A 13 11.62 -1.19 9.68
CA LEU A 13 12.38 -1.41 8.45
C LEU A 13 13.86 -1.45 8.79
N ASP A 14 14.56 -2.42 8.23
CA ASP A 14 15.98 -2.65 8.51
C ASP A 14 16.85 -1.61 7.79
N GLU A 15 17.62 -0.85 8.57
CA GLU A 15 18.54 0.19 8.08
C GLU A 15 19.81 -0.39 7.44
N TYR A 16 20.13 -1.67 7.66
CA TYR A 16 21.30 -2.31 7.06
C TYR A 16 21.02 -2.85 5.66
N GLU A 17 19.74 -3.08 5.33
CA GLU A 17 19.29 -3.62 4.04
C GLU A 17 18.85 -2.51 3.06
N SER A 18 18.69 -1.27 3.51
CA SER A 18 18.27 -0.14 2.68
C SER A 18 18.71 1.22 3.26
N ASP A 19 18.90 2.23 2.39
CA ASP A 19 19.13 3.60 2.84
C ASP A 19 17.78 4.26 3.11
N LEU A 20 17.36 4.29 4.37
CA LEU A 20 16.07 4.87 4.79
C LEU A 20 15.91 6.37 4.47
N SER A 21 16.99 7.07 4.09
CA SER A 21 16.93 8.46 3.65
C SER A 21 16.60 8.62 2.16
N GLN A 22 16.74 7.56 1.36
CA GLN A 22 16.48 7.55 -0.08
C GLN A 22 15.39 6.56 -0.48
N ASP A 23 15.38 5.39 0.14
CA ASP A 23 14.55 4.25 -0.20
C ASP A 23 13.23 4.25 0.59
N ASN A 24 12.36 3.28 0.30
CA ASN A 24 11.19 2.98 1.12
C ASN A 24 10.27 4.21 1.30
N LEU A 25 10.07 4.66 2.53
CA LEU A 25 9.18 5.80 2.82
C LEU A 25 9.66 7.09 2.17
N ALA A 26 10.99 7.31 2.08
CA ALA A 26 11.55 8.48 1.43
C ALA A 26 11.25 8.49 -0.08
N GLU A 27 11.37 7.33 -0.73
CA GLU A 27 11.00 7.17 -2.13
C GLU A 27 9.48 7.33 -2.35
N MET A 28 8.65 6.75 -1.49
CA MET A 28 7.18 6.93 -1.55
C MET A 28 6.78 8.40 -1.46
N ILE A 29 7.43 9.19 -0.59
CA ILE A 29 7.17 10.64 -0.48
C ILE A 29 7.53 11.34 -1.79
N ARG A 30 8.71 11.04 -2.36
CA ARG A 30 9.10 11.59 -3.67
C ARG A 30 8.12 11.23 -4.78
N ARG A 31 7.67 9.97 -4.85
CA ARG A 31 6.69 9.52 -5.84
C ARG A 31 5.34 10.20 -5.66
N PHE A 32 4.90 10.41 -4.42
CA PHE A 32 3.71 11.19 -4.14
C PHE A 32 3.86 12.65 -4.59
N ASP A 33 5.00 13.28 -4.33
CA ASP A 33 5.26 14.66 -4.76
C ASP A 33 5.32 14.79 -6.30
N GLU A 34 5.86 13.78 -6.99
CA GLU A 34 5.95 13.74 -8.46
C GLU A 34 4.59 13.49 -9.14
N THR A 35 3.75 12.64 -8.55
CA THR A 35 2.56 12.09 -9.24
C THR A 35 1.22 12.50 -8.63
N GLY A 36 1.21 12.92 -7.37
CA GLY A 36 0.01 13.17 -6.58
C GLY A 36 -0.76 11.90 -6.17
N HIS A 37 -0.27 10.72 -6.51
CA HIS A 37 -0.93 9.46 -6.17
C HIS A 37 -0.49 8.98 -4.79
N SER A 38 -1.47 8.59 -3.96
CA SER A 38 -1.21 7.86 -2.72
C SER A 38 -0.32 6.64 -2.99
N GLN A 39 0.53 6.28 -2.02
CA GLN A 39 1.49 5.18 -2.09
C GLN A 39 1.27 4.21 -0.94
N ILE A 40 1.38 2.91 -1.21
CA ILE A 40 1.24 1.85 -0.20
C ILE A 40 2.39 0.85 -0.37
N MET A 41 3.20 0.71 0.68
CA MET A 41 4.33 -0.20 0.66
C MET A 41 3.86 -1.66 0.74
N VAL A 42 4.41 -2.47 -0.17
CA VAL A 42 4.18 -3.91 -0.22
C VAL A 42 5.50 -4.67 -0.31
N GLU A 43 5.48 -5.92 0.13
CA GLU A 43 6.59 -6.85 -0.03
C GLU A 43 6.10 -8.21 -0.55
N PRO A 44 6.91 -8.95 -1.31
CA PRO A 44 6.58 -10.30 -1.73
C PRO A 44 6.62 -11.27 -0.53
N VAL A 45 5.56 -12.06 -0.35
CA VAL A 45 5.49 -13.09 0.69
C VAL A 45 5.26 -14.48 0.10
N ALA A 46 5.79 -15.51 0.77
CA ALA A 46 5.54 -16.90 0.41
C ALA A 46 4.15 -17.38 0.86
N ASP A 47 3.67 -16.89 2.02
CA ASP A 47 2.35 -17.19 2.55
C ASP A 47 1.48 -15.93 2.56
N VAL A 48 0.51 -15.90 1.63
CA VAL A 48 -0.42 -14.80 1.45
C VAL A 48 -1.60 -14.82 2.42
N THR A 49 -1.81 -15.93 3.14
CA THR A 49 -3.06 -16.16 3.89
C THR A 49 -3.15 -15.38 5.20
N ALA A 50 -2.03 -14.78 5.64
CA ALA A 50 -1.94 -14.01 6.87
C ALA A 50 -2.10 -12.49 6.67
N TYR A 51 -2.13 -11.99 5.44
CA TYR A 51 -1.96 -10.57 5.13
C TYR A 51 -3.08 -9.98 4.26
N GLY A 52 -3.14 -8.65 4.22
CA GLY A 52 -3.83 -7.92 3.16
C GLY A 52 -2.98 -7.91 1.89
N VAL A 53 -3.52 -8.43 0.80
CA VAL A 53 -2.80 -8.64 -0.47
C VAL A 53 -3.37 -7.74 -1.57
N VAL A 54 -2.50 -7.04 -2.30
CA VAL A 54 -2.90 -6.04 -3.30
C VAL A 54 -3.19 -6.64 -4.67
N ASP A 55 -4.15 -6.06 -5.40
CA ASP A 55 -4.44 -6.40 -6.81
C ASP A 55 -3.85 -5.33 -7.74
N CYS A 56 -2.70 -5.65 -8.35
CA CYS A 56 -2.04 -4.84 -9.39
C CYS A 56 -2.38 -5.29 -10.81
N LYS A 57 -3.50 -6.01 -11.01
CA LYS A 57 -3.94 -6.54 -12.32
C LYS A 57 -2.89 -7.41 -13.02
N GLY A 58 -2.07 -8.12 -12.25
CA GLY A 58 -1.02 -9.00 -12.76
C GLY A 58 0.23 -8.27 -13.27
N VAL A 59 0.36 -6.96 -13.02
CA VAL A 59 1.60 -6.22 -13.27
C VAL A 59 2.64 -6.66 -12.24
N GLU A 60 3.81 -7.08 -12.72
CA GLU A 60 4.97 -7.40 -11.87
C GLU A 60 5.63 -6.12 -11.37
N LEU A 61 6.20 -6.18 -10.17
CA LEU A 61 6.81 -5.05 -9.49
C LEU A 61 8.26 -5.38 -9.13
N ALA A 62 9.21 -4.55 -9.54
CA ALA A 62 10.57 -4.62 -9.01
C ALA A 62 10.69 -3.80 -7.71
N PRO A 63 11.68 -4.08 -6.83
CA PRO A 63 11.95 -3.25 -5.67
C PRO A 63 12.18 -1.78 -6.05
N GLY A 64 11.53 -0.86 -5.32
CA GLY A 64 11.56 0.59 -5.58
C GLY A 64 10.59 1.08 -6.66
N GLU A 65 9.86 0.18 -7.33
CA GLU A 65 8.85 0.57 -8.31
C GLU A 65 7.47 0.79 -7.69
N SER A 66 6.70 1.66 -8.36
CA SER A 66 5.32 1.99 -8.05
C SER A 66 4.44 1.65 -9.25
N VAL A 67 3.36 0.90 -9.03
CA VAL A 67 2.38 0.56 -10.07
C VAL A 67 0.95 0.74 -9.57
N PRO A 68 -0.02 1.02 -10.47
CA PRO A 68 -1.41 1.08 -10.06
C PRO A 68 -1.92 -0.22 -9.46
N MET A 69 -2.58 -0.11 -8.31
CA MET A 69 -3.42 -1.16 -7.73
C MET A 69 -4.90 -0.75 -7.77
N VAL A 70 -5.77 -1.75 -7.70
CA VAL A 70 -7.23 -1.52 -7.81
C VAL A 70 -8.01 -2.03 -6.61
N GLY A 71 -7.33 -2.66 -5.66
CA GLY A 71 -7.98 -3.25 -4.50
C GLY A 71 -7.02 -4.03 -3.61
N VAL A 72 -7.56 -4.45 -2.47
CA VAL A 72 -6.88 -5.27 -1.47
C VAL A 72 -7.83 -6.39 -1.07
N VAL A 73 -7.29 -7.60 -0.90
CA VAL A 73 -8.01 -8.74 -0.33
C VAL A 73 -7.39 -9.06 1.01
N GLU A 74 -8.19 -8.99 2.08
CA GLU A 74 -7.76 -9.34 3.43
C GLU A 74 -7.74 -10.86 3.59
N LYS A 75 -6.57 -11.42 3.89
CA LYS A 75 -6.34 -12.84 4.19
C LYS A 75 -6.93 -13.77 3.12
N PRO A 76 -6.53 -13.63 1.85
CA PRO A 76 -7.03 -14.47 0.77
C PRO A 76 -6.62 -15.93 0.99
N LYS A 77 -7.36 -16.86 0.38
CA LYS A 77 -6.81 -18.20 0.14
C LYS A 77 -5.75 -18.12 -0.95
N ALA A 78 -4.74 -18.97 -0.87
CA ALA A 78 -3.61 -18.96 -1.80
C ALA A 78 -4.02 -19.14 -3.28
N ASP A 79 -5.09 -19.88 -3.54
CA ASP A 79 -5.61 -20.18 -4.89
C ASP A 79 -6.40 -19.02 -5.53
N VAL A 80 -6.78 -18.01 -4.75
CA VAL A 80 -7.56 -16.85 -5.22
C VAL A 80 -6.86 -15.50 -4.93
N ALA A 81 -5.63 -15.54 -4.42
CA ALA A 81 -4.87 -14.34 -4.13
C ALA A 81 -4.57 -13.57 -5.43
N PRO A 82 -4.78 -12.24 -5.46
CA PRO A 82 -4.58 -11.46 -6.68
C PRO A 82 -3.10 -11.23 -7.02
N SER A 83 -2.20 -11.40 -6.03
CA SER A 83 -0.75 -11.34 -6.16
C SER A 83 -0.09 -12.06 -4.96
N ASN A 84 1.23 -11.99 -4.85
CA ASN A 84 1.97 -12.34 -3.63
C ASN A 84 2.46 -11.10 -2.86
N LEU A 85 1.93 -9.91 -3.15
CA LEU A 85 2.38 -8.65 -2.57
C LEU A 85 1.52 -8.30 -1.33
N ALA A 86 2.11 -8.44 -0.16
CA ALA A 86 1.49 -8.15 1.14
C ALA A 86 1.75 -6.72 1.59
N ILE A 87 0.76 -6.08 2.21
CA ILE A 87 0.90 -4.73 2.77
C ILE A 87 1.79 -4.74 4.01
N VAL A 88 2.84 -3.91 3.99
CA VAL A 88 3.82 -3.78 5.09
C VAL A 88 3.32 -2.87 6.22
N GLY A 89 2.46 -1.91 5.91
CA GLY A 89 1.96 -0.93 6.90
C GLY A 89 2.71 0.42 6.88
N ARG A 90 3.09 0.87 5.68
CA ARG A 90 3.53 2.24 5.38
C ARG A 90 2.65 2.83 4.31
N TYR A 91 2.17 4.06 4.53
CA TYR A 91 1.26 4.73 3.62
C TYR A 91 1.63 6.21 3.49
N VAL A 92 1.63 6.70 2.24
CA VAL A 92 1.61 8.13 1.91
C VAL A 92 0.28 8.41 1.26
N LEU A 93 -0.59 9.20 1.90
CA LEU A 93 -1.98 9.33 1.47
C LEU A 93 -2.32 10.77 1.08
N SER A 94 -3.02 10.93 -0.04
CA SER A 94 -3.68 12.19 -0.40
C SER A 94 -4.72 12.58 0.67
N ALA A 95 -4.89 13.88 0.89
CA ALA A 95 -5.95 14.43 1.73
C ALA A 95 -7.37 14.05 1.28
N ASP A 96 -7.54 13.54 0.06
CA ASP A 96 -8.82 13.01 -0.44
C ASP A 96 -9.32 11.81 0.38
N ILE A 97 -8.47 11.18 1.21
CA ILE A 97 -8.88 10.09 2.09
C ILE A 97 -9.82 10.54 3.22
N TRP A 98 -9.71 11.78 3.69
CA TRP A 98 -10.50 12.26 4.83
C TRP A 98 -12.03 12.22 4.62
N PRO A 99 -12.59 12.73 3.52
CA PRO A 99 -14.02 12.59 3.25
C PRO A 99 -14.45 11.15 3.02
N LEU A 100 -13.54 10.24 2.63
CA LEU A 100 -13.83 8.82 2.47
C LEU A 100 -13.91 8.12 3.84
N LEU A 101 -12.94 8.37 4.73
CA LEU A 101 -12.93 7.84 6.09
C LEU A 101 -14.16 8.29 6.88
N ALA A 102 -14.56 9.55 6.76
CA ALA A 102 -15.75 10.07 7.42
C ALA A 102 -17.07 9.37 7.00
N LYS A 103 -17.08 8.72 5.83
CA LYS A 103 -18.24 7.98 5.29
C LYS A 103 -18.11 6.46 5.42
N THR A 104 -16.95 5.97 5.87
CA THR A 104 -16.70 4.54 5.98
C THR A 104 -17.50 3.97 7.15
N PRO A 105 -18.35 2.96 6.94
CA PRO A 105 -19.11 2.34 8.02
C PRO A 105 -18.16 1.73 9.06
N PRO A 106 -18.45 1.87 10.37
CA PRO A 106 -17.58 1.36 11.43
C PRO A 106 -17.43 -0.17 11.42
N GLU A 107 -18.38 -0.89 10.84
CA GLU A 107 -18.39 -2.35 10.69
C GLU A 107 -17.59 -2.87 9.48
N LEU A 108 -17.06 -2.01 8.62
CA LEU A 108 -16.38 -2.44 7.40
C LEU A 108 -14.92 -2.84 7.70
N VAL A 109 -14.63 -4.14 7.58
CA VAL A 109 -13.27 -4.63 7.30
C VAL A 109 -12.90 -4.11 5.91
N MET A 110 -11.86 -3.28 5.81
CA MET A 110 -11.50 -2.46 4.64
C MET A 110 -11.81 -3.13 3.29
N LYS A 111 -12.94 -2.75 2.69
CA LYS A 111 -13.32 -3.17 1.35
C LYS A 111 -13.41 -1.92 0.48
N PHE A 112 -12.34 -1.60 -0.23
CA PHE A 112 -12.32 -0.44 -1.14
C PHE A 112 -13.14 -0.76 -2.38
N SER A 113 -14.35 -0.19 -2.46
CA SER A 113 -15.23 -0.26 -3.65
C SER A 113 -15.41 1.13 -4.26
N SER A 114 -14.35 1.68 -4.87
CA SER A 114 -14.45 2.74 -5.87
C SER A 114 -13.17 2.80 -6.73
N PRO A 115 -13.24 3.21 -8.02
CA PRO A 115 -12.14 3.12 -8.99
C PRO A 115 -11.08 4.23 -8.86
N THR A 116 -10.92 4.84 -7.70
CA THR A 116 -9.85 5.84 -7.49
C THR A 116 -8.55 5.08 -7.30
N GLN A 117 -7.71 5.12 -8.34
CA GLN A 117 -6.37 4.53 -8.43
C GLN A 117 -5.63 4.72 -7.11
N LEU A 118 -5.51 3.64 -6.35
CA LEU A 118 -4.49 3.53 -5.32
C LEU A 118 -3.29 2.97 -6.07
N ILE A 119 -2.20 3.70 -6.15
CA ILE A 119 -1.00 3.22 -6.81
C ILE A 119 -0.11 2.72 -5.67
N CYS A 120 0.48 1.54 -5.79
CA CYS A 120 1.54 1.09 -4.89
C CYS A 120 2.61 2.18 -4.81
#